data_AF-A0A418IHQ8-F1
#
_entry.id   AF-A0A418IHQ8-F1
#
_cell.length_a   1.000
_cell.length_b   1.000
_cell.length_c   1.000
_cell.angle_alpha   90.00
_cell.angle_beta   90.00
_cell.angle_gamma   90.00
#
_symmetry.space_group_name_H-M   'P 1'
#
loop_
_entity.id
_entity.type
_entity.pdbx_description
1 polymer ?
#
loop_
_entity_poly.entity_id
_entity_poly.type
_entity_poly.pdbx_seq_one_letter_code
_entity_poly.pdbx_strand_id
1 'polypeptide(L)'
;MSIFYFIIFLIIVVVFFLLIKKLYRNEASVNKRKRKREKRVENYINEAFKIENLQAIKETPEHITLAYPKEKLNVPHSNVSQVQDENEEKLVTDFELPTDIQREEVYDYAIKHTHFYIAHARYDRLQEQDNQ
;
A
#
# COMPACT_ATOMS: atom_id res chain seq x y z
N MET A 1 -45.78 -18.21 34.87
CA MET A 1 -45.77 -17.48 33.58
C MET A 1 -44.75 -16.33 33.57
N SER A 2 -44.82 -15.32 34.46
CA SER A 2 -43.88 -14.16 34.48
C SER A 2 -42.38 -14.54 34.54
N ILE A 3 -41.99 -15.45 35.44
CA ILE A 3 -40.58 -15.88 35.60
C ILE A 3 -40.05 -16.62 34.36
N PHE A 4 -40.90 -17.42 33.70
CA PHE A 4 -40.52 -18.13 32.48
C PHE A 4 -40.24 -17.16 31.33
N TYR A 5 -41.09 -16.14 31.15
CA TYR A 5 -40.85 -15.09 30.15
C TYR A 5 -39.59 -14.27 30.46
N PHE A 6 -39.29 -14.03 31.74
CA PHE A 6 -38.06 -13.36 32.16
C PHE A 6 -36.80 -14.17 31.82
N ILE A 7 -36.82 -15.49 32.05
CA ILE A 7 -35.70 -16.38 31.69
C ILE A 7 -35.52 -16.43 30.16
N ILE A 8 -36.60 -16.53 29.40
CA ILE A 8 -36.55 -16.52 27.92
C ILE A 8 -35.97 -15.20 27.40
N PHE A 9 -36.40 -14.06 27.96
CA PHE A 9 -35.86 -12.75 27.61
C PHE A 9 -34.35 -12.67 27.87
N LEU A 10 -33.88 -13.17 29.02
CA LEU A 10 -32.46 -13.18 29.37
C LEU A 10 -31.65 -14.04 28.39
N ILE A 11 -32.16 -15.20 27.98
CA ILE A 11 -31.53 -16.04 26.96
C ILE A 11 -31.43 -15.29 25.62
N ILE A 12 -32.49 -14.60 25.18
CA ILE A 12 -32.48 -13.81 23.93
C ILE A 12 -31.40 -12.72 23.98
N VAL A 13 -31.31 -11.98 25.09
CA VAL A 13 -30.29 -10.94 25.29
C VAL A 13 -28.88 -11.54 25.21
N VAL A 14 -28.64 -12.69 25.84
CA VAL A 14 -27.35 -13.38 25.79
C VAL A 14 -27.01 -13.84 24.37
N VAL A 15 -27.96 -14.41 23.64
CA VAL A 15 -27.77 -14.82 22.23
C VAL A 15 -27.44 -13.61 21.36
N PHE A 16 -28.16 -12.51 21.52
CA PHE A 16 -27.91 -11.27 20.76
C PHE A 16 -26.51 -10.70 21.06
N PHE A 17 -26.11 -10.68 22.33
CA PHE A 17 -24.78 -10.28 22.75
C PHE A 17 -23.67 -11.15 22.13
N LEU A 18 -23.87 -12.47 22.09
CA LEU A 18 -22.91 -13.40 21.48
C LEU A 18 -22.80 -13.20 19.96
N LEU A 19 -23.91 -12.92 19.26
CA LEU A 19 -23.92 -12.63 17.82
C LEU A 19 -23.13 -11.36 17.51
N ILE A 20 -23.39 -10.26 18.23
CA ILE A 20 -22.64 -9.00 18.08
C ILE A 20 -21.15 -9.25 18.33
N LYS A 21 -20.80 -9.92 19.43
CA LYS A 21 -19.40 -10.23 19.77
C LYS A 21 -18.70 -11.06 18.70
N LYS A 22 -19.41 -12.00 18.06
CA LYS A 22 -18.87 -12.81 16.95
C LYS A 22 -18.62 -11.98 15.70
N LEU A 23 -19.54 -11.09 15.33
CA LEU A 23 -19.41 -10.19 14.19
C LEU A 23 -18.18 -9.27 14.34
N TYR A 24 -18.08 -8.60 15.49
CA TYR A 24 -16.94 -7.72 15.81
C TYR A 24 -15.58 -8.47 15.79
N ARG A 25 -15.52 -9.69 16.33
CA ARG A 25 -14.28 -10.48 16.29
C ARG A 25 -13.89 -10.90 14.88
N ASN A 26 -14.87 -11.23 14.03
CA ASN A 26 -14.60 -11.60 12.65
C ASN A 26 -14.08 -10.40 11.86
N GLU A 27 -14.72 -9.25 11.94
CA GLU A 27 -14.26 -8.01 11.29
C GLU A 27 -12.86 -7.61 11.75
N ALA A 28 -12.59 -7.65 13.06
CA ALA A 28 -11.27 -7.37 13.59
C ALA A 28 -10.20 -8.34 13.06
N SER A 29 -10.55 -9.62 12.90
CA SER A 29 -9.62 -10.63 12.37
C SER A 29 -9.36 -10.45 10.87
N VAL A 30 -10.37 -10.07 10.09
CA VAL A 30 -10.26 -9.79 8.65
C VAL A 30 -9.41 -8.54 8.45
N ASN A 31 -9.69 -7.46 9.18
CA ASN A 31 -8.91 -6.23 9.15
C ASN A 31 -7.45 -6.45 9.56
N LYS A 32 -7.20 -7.31 10.57
CA LYS A 32 -5.83 -7.67 10.96
C LYS A 32 -5.08 -8.43 9.87
N ARG A 33 -5.75 -9.34 9.15
CA ARG A 33 -5.16 -10.06 8.01
C ARG A 33 -4.87 -9.12 6.85
N LYS A 34 -5.81 -8.21 6.54
CA LYS A 34 -5.68 -7.17 5.52
C LYS A 34 -4.48 -6.27 5.78
N ARG A 35 -4.38 -5.68 6.99
CA ARG A 35 -3.22 -4.86 7.41
C ARG A 35 -1.88 -5.59 7.35
N LYS A 36 -1.85 -6.88 7.70
CA LYS A 36 -0.64 -7.70 7.54
C LYS A 36 -0.26 -7.94 6.08
N ARG A 37 -1.21 -7.91 5.16
CA ARG A 37 -0.97 -8.06 3.73
C ARG A 37 -0.47 -6.74 3.14
N GLU A 38 -1.13 -5.63 3.47
CA GLU A 38 -0.68 -4.26 3.16
C GLU A 38 0.78 -4.06 3.57
N LYS A 39 1.09 -4.25 4.85
CA LYS A 39 2.44 -4.07 5.38
C LYS A 39 3.49 -4.97 4.72
N ARG A 40 3.13 -6.18 4.27
CA ARG A 40 4.06 -7.06 3.54
C ARG A 40 4.38 -6.53 2.16
N VAL A 41 3.38 -5.99 1.47
CA VAL A 41 3.54 -5.43 0.12
C VAL A 41 4.28 -4.10 0.20
N GLU A 42 3.91 -3.25 1.16
CA GLU A 42 4.61 -2.00 1.48
C GLU A 42 6.10 -2.26 1.77
N ASN A 43 6.41 -3.19 2.66
CA ASN A 43 7.79 -3.58 2.95
C ASN A 43 8.52 -4.09 1.71
N TYR A 44 7.87 -4.94 0.91
CA TYR A 44 8.46 -5.47 -0.32
C TYR A 44 8.82 -4.35 -1.30
N ILE A 45 7.89 -3.40 -1.52
CA ILE A 45 8.12 -2.25 -2.40
C ILE A 45 9.24 -1.36 -1.84
N ASN A 46 9.20 -1.04 -0.55
CA ASN A 46 10.22 -0.21 0.10
C ASN A 46 11.62 -0.85 0.06
N GLU A 47 11.71 -2.17 0.14
CA GLU A 47 12.99 -2.89 0.06
C GLU A 47 13.48 -3.03 -1.39
N ALA A 48 12.60 -3.33 -2.34
CA ALA A 48 12.95 -3.54 -3.74
C ALA A 48 13.28 -2.24 -4.47
N PHE A 49 12.58 -1.14 -4.16
CA PHE A 49 12.59 0.11 -4.92
C PHE A 49 13.19 1.30 -4.18
N LYS A 50 14.23 1.06 -3.37
CA LYS A 50 14.97 2.13 -2.71
C LYS A 50 15.52 3.14 -3.72
N ILE A 51 15.33 4.43 -3.47
CA ILE A 51 15.83 5.52 -4.34
C ILE A 51 17.34 5.42 -4.58
N GLU A 52 18.09 4.95 -3.58
CA GLU A 52 19.54 4.70 -3.67
C GLU A 52 19.93 3.72 -4.79
N ASN A 53 19.05 2.76 -5.11
CA ASN A 53 19.29 1.72 -6.11
C ASN A 53 18.77 2.11 -7.51
N LEU A 54 18.24 3.32 -7.67
CA LEU A 54 17.72 3.78 -8.95
C LEU A 54 18.88 3.97 -9.94
N GLN A 55 18.80 3.32 -11.10
CA GLN A 55 19.88 3.29 -12.09
C GLN A 55 19.67 4.25 -13.24
N ALA A 56 18.41 4.46 -13.64
CA ALA A 56 18.06 5.38 -14.72
C ALA A 56 16.63 5.85 -14.57
N ILE A 57 16.35 7.03 -15.10
CA ILE A 57 15.00 7.60 -15.18
C ILE A 57 14.73 7.94 -16.64
N LYS A 58 13.66 7.38 -17.18
CA LYS A 58 13.20 7.70 -18.53
C LYS A 58 11.83 8.33 -18.49
N GLU A 59 11.76 9.54 -19.01
CA GLU A 59 10.52 10.29 -19.04
C GLU A 59 9.84 10.13 -20.41
N THR A 60 8.57 9.74 -20.39
CA THR A 60 7.72 9.72 -21.59
C THR A 60 6.49 10.60 -21.35
N PRO A 61 5.78 11.03 -22.41
CA PRO A 61 4.59 11.88 -22.24
C PRO A 61 3.51 11.26 -21.35
N GLU A 62 3.44 9.92 -21.28
CA GLU A 62 2.40 9.21 -20.52
C GLU A 62 2.84 8.84 -19.09
N HIS A 63 4.11 8.51 -18.90
CA HIS A 63 4.63 7.99 -17.63
C HIS A 63 6.14 8.21 -17.47
N ILE A 64 6.60 8.08 -16.23
CA ILE A 64 8.01 8.02 -15.88
C ILE A 64 8.38 6.56 -15.67
N THR A 65 9.39 6.09 -16.38
CA THR A 65 9.98 4.76 -16.17
C THR A 65 11.17 4.90 -15.22
N LEU A 66 11.06 4.29 -14.04
CA LEU A 66 12.13 4.15 -13.05
C LEU A 66 12.81 2.79 -13.25
N ALA A 67 14.07 2.80 -13.66
CA ALA A 67 14.84 1.58 -13.90
C ALA A 67 15.66 1.19 -12.65
N TYR A 68 15.44 -0.03 -12.18
CA TYR A 68 16.16 -0.65 -11.08
C TYR A 68 16.91 -1.88 -11.57
N PRO A 69 17.87 -2.42 -10.79
CA PRO A 69 18.72 -3.54 -11.23
C PRO A 69 17.96 -4.80 -11.65
N LYS A 70 16.75 -5.02 -11.10
CA LYS A 70 15.96 -6.24 -11.31
C LYS A 70 14.67 -6.02 -12.10
N GLU A 71 14.16 -4.78 -12.14
CA GLU A 71 12.84 -4.49 -12.67
C GLU A 71 12.74 -3.03 -13.11
N LYS A 72 11.79 -2.73 -14.00
CA LYS A 72 11.45 -1.37 -14.42
C LYS A 72 10.03 -1.06 -13.96
N LEU A 73 9.84 0.09 -13.33
CA LEU A 73 8.54 0.57 -12.89
C LEU A 73 8.07 1.70 -13.79
N ASN A 74 6.87 1.55 -14.36
CA ASN A 74 6.21 2.64 -15.06
C ASN A 74 5.23 3.30 -14.07
N VAL A 75 5.53 4.53 -13.68
CA VAL A 75 4.74 5.28 -12.71
C VAL A 75 4.16 6.54 -13.34
N PRO A 76 2.96 6.97 -12.93
CA PRO A 76 2.43 8.26 -13.36
C PRO A 76 3.33 9.40 -12.92
N HIS A 77 3.35 10.47 -13.71
CA HIS A 77 4.07 11.71 -13.38
C HIS A 77 3.71 12.25 -11.99
N SER A 78 2.44 12.16 -11.60
CA SER A 78 1.94 12.59 -10.29
C SER A 78 2.62 11.89 -9.10
N ASN A 79 3.17 10.70 -9.32
CA ASN A 79 3.75 9.87 -8.28
C ASN A 79 5.25 10.13 -8.10
N VAL A 80 5.85 11.02 -8.89
CA VAL A 80 7.25 11.40 -8.76
C VAL A 80 7.32 12.88 -8.40
N SER A 81 7.99 13.21 -7.30
CA SER A 81 8.22 14.57 -6.87
C SER A 81 9.71 14.81 -6.75
N GLN A 82 10.17 15.90 -7.35
CA GLN A 82 11.55 16.31 -7.21
C GLN A 82 11.72 17.12 -5.92
N VAL A 83 12.68 16.73 -5.08
CA VAL A 83 13.02 17.41 -3.82
C VAL A 83 14.35 18.15 -3.94
N GLN A 84 14.62 19.08 -3.02
CA GLN A 84 15.84 19.91 -3.11
C GLN A 84 17.09 19.13 -2.70
N ASP A 85 17.01 18.41 -1.58
CA ASP A 85 18.17 17.74 -0.98
C ASP A 85 18.09 16.22 -1.05
N GLU A 86 19.26 15.56 -1.17
CA GLU A 86 19.36 14.09 -1.15
C GLU A 86 18.84 13.49 0.18
N ASN A 87 18.88 14.26 1.28
CA ASN A 87 18.36 13.83 2.59
C ASN A 87 16.83 13.73 2.64
N GLU A 88 16.14 14.37 1.69
CA GLU A 88 14.68 14.33 1.57
C GLU A 88 14.22 13.20 0.64
N GLU A 89 15.15 12.50 -0.01
CA GLU A 89 14.84 11.36 -0.86
C GLU A 89 14.20 10.25 -0.05
N LYS A 90 13.02 9.84 -0.50
CA LYS A 90 12.27 8.78 0.16
C LYS A 90 11.27 8.19 -0.79
N LEU A 91 10.86 6.98 -0.44
CA LEU A 91 9.73 6.31 -1.05
C LEU A 91 8.63 6.21 0.00
N VAL A 92 7.43 6.67 -0.33
CA VAL A 92 6.27 6.63 0.56
C VAL A 92 5.18 5.84 -0.13
N THR A 93 4.80 4.72 0.47
CA THR A 93 3.70 3.89 -0.02
C THR A 93 2.59 3.94 1.01
N ASP A 94 1.43 4.51 0.64
CA ASP A 94 0.28 4.61 1.54
C ASP A 94 -1.00 4.20 0.80
N PHE A 95 -1.58 3.08 1.22
CA PHE A 95 -2.79 2.54 0.61
C PHE A 95 -3.56 1.62 1.57
N GLU A 96 -4.87 1.57 1.37
CA GLU A 96 -5.73 0.53 1.94
C GLU A 96 -6.21 -0.39 0.81
N LEU A 97 -6.01 -1.70 0.94
CA LEU A 97 -6.42 -2.64 -0.10
C LEU A 97 -7.95 -2.63 -0.26
N PRO A 98 -8.50 -2.64 -1.48
CA PRO A 98 -9.91 -2.91 -1.66
C PRO A 98 -10.27 -4.30 -1.12
N THR A 99 -11.51 -4.48 -0.65
CA THR A 99 -11.97 -5.78 -0.12
C THR A 99 -11.92 -6.88 -1.18
N ASP A 100 -12.18 -6.52 -2.44
CA ASP A 100 -12.35 -7.45 -3.56
C ASP A 100 -11.17 -7.48 -4.54
N ILE A 101 -10.01 -6.92 -4.15
CA ILE A 101 -8.83 -6.89 -5.02
C ILE A 101 -8.27 -8.30 -5.23
N GLN A 102 -8.01 -8.66 -6.49
CA GLN A 102 -7.39 -9.94 -6.83
C GLN A 102 -5.96 -9.99 -6.33
N ARG A 103 -5.41 -11.20 -6.14
CA ARG A 103 -4.07 -11.32 -5.53
C ARG A 103 -2.97 -10.78 -6.44
N GLU A 104 -3.18 -10.94 -7.73
CA GLU A 104 -2.33 -10.57 -8.82
C GLU A 104 -2.25 -9.03 -8.94
N GLU A 105 -3.36 -8.34 -8.66
CA GLU A 105 -3.50 -6.88 -8.78
C GLU A 105 -2.94 -6.09 -7.59
N VAL A 106 -2.67 -6.76 -6.46
CA VAL A 106 -2.22 -6.09 -5.22
C VAL A 106 -0.92 -5.34 -5.42
N TYR A 107 0.00 -5.89 -6.21
CA TYR A 107 1.28 -5.27 -6.47
C TYR A 107 1.12 -3.99 -7.31
N ASP A 108 0.43 -4.10 -8.45
CA ASP A 108 0.17 -2.96 -9.34
C ASP A 108 -0.61 -1.85 -8.63
N TYR A 109 -1.56 -2.22 -7.76
CA TYR A 109 -2.30 -1.28 -6.93
C TYR A 109 -1.37 -0.54 -5.96
N ALA A 110 -0.51 -1.27 -5.25
CA ALA A 110 0.41 -0.65 -4.30
C ALA A 110 1.39 0.31 -5.00
N ILE A 111 1.93 -0.06 -6.17
CA ILE A 111 2.81 0.82 -6.96
C ILE A 111 2.10 2.11 -7.38
N LYS A 112 0.82 2.03 -7.80
CA LYS A 112 0.01 3.22 -8.13
C LYS A 112 -0.21 4.16 -6.95
N HIS A 113 -0.07 3.66 -5.73
CA HIS A 113 -0.18 4.43 -4.49
C HIS A 113 1.18 4.71 -3.82
N THR A 114 2.29 4.42 -4.51
CA THR A 114 3.64 4.77 -4.09
C THR A 114 4.06 6.11 -4.69
N HIS A 115 4.58 7.00 -3.85
CA HIS A 115 5.21 8.26 -4.25
C HIS A 115 6.73 8.19 -4.07
N PHE A 116 7.44 8.65 -5.08
CA PHE A 116 8.89 8.69 -5.16
C PHE A 116 9.35 10.14 -5.04
N TYR A 117 10.07 10.44 -3.98
CA TYR A 117 10.71 11.74 -3.77
C TYR A 117 12.19 11.58 -4.13
N ILE A 118 12.61 12.23 -5.22
CA ILE A 118 13.94 12.09 -5.80
C ILE A 118 14.59 13.47 -5.85
N ALA A 119 15.84 13.63 -5.42
CA ALA A 119 16.46 14.95 -5.45
C ALA A 119 16.68 15.39 -6.91
N HIS A 120 16.52 16.68 -7.19
CA HIS A 120 16.73 17.26 -8.52
C HIS A 120 18.07 16.80 -9.14
N ALA A 121 19.16 16.95 -8.38
CA ALA A 121 20.50 16.59 -8.85
C ALA A 121 20.68 15.08 -9.15
N ARG A 122 19.91 14.20 -8.50
CA ARG A 122 19.89 12.78 -8.83
C ARG A 122 19.03 12.52 -10.06
N TYR A 123 17.84 13.13 -10.11
CA TYR A 123 16.92 12.97 -11.22
C TYR A 123 17.58 13.33 -12.55
N ASP A 124 18.17 14.52 -12.64
CA ASP A 124 18.80 15.03 -13.87
C ASP A 124 19.96 14.12 -14.32
N ARG A 125 20.82 13.72 -13.38
CA ARG A 125 21.96 12.82 -13.63
C ARG A 125 21.52 11.46 -14.19
N LEU A 126 20.48 10.87 -13.61
CA LEU A 126 19.99 9.54 -14.02
C LEU A 126 19.19 9.60 -15.32
N GLN A 127 18.67 10.76 -15.69
CA GLN A 127 18.02 10.99 -16.99
C GLN A 127 19.04 11.18 -18.11
N GLU A 128 20.16 11.88 -17.84
CA GLU A 128 21.24 12.08 -18.81
C GLU A 128 21.98 10.78 -19.15
N GLN A 129 22.15 9.87 -18.17
CA GLN A 129 22.82 8.58 -18.38
C GLN A 129 22.08 7.61 -19.31
N ASP A 130 20.76 7.72 -19.49
CA ASP A 130 20.00 6.89 -20.44
C ASP A 130 20.08 7.43 -21.90
N ASN A 131 20.53 8.68 -22.07
CA ASN A 131 20.63 9.35 -23.37
C ASN A 131 22.03 9.24 -24.02
N GLN A 132 22.97 8.53 -23.38
CA GLN A 132 24.32 8.24 -23.90
C GLN A 132 24.44 6.76 -24.31
#